data_AF-A0A1H9T4F6-F1
#
_entry.id   AF-A0A1H9T4F6-F1
#
_cell.length_a   1.000
_cell.length_b   1.000
_cell.length_c   1.000
_cell.angle_alpha   90.00
_cell.angle_beta   90.00
_cell.angle_gamma   90.00
#
_symmetry.space_group_name_H-M   'P 1'
#
loop_
_entity.id
_entity.type
_entity.pdbx_description
1 polymer ?
#
loop_
_entity_poly.entity_id
_entity_poly.type
_entity_poly.pdbx_seq_one_letter_code
_entity_poly.pdbx_strand_id
1 'polypeptide(L)'
;MATSSSRRRLVRFIFLSGVLSILVAGCTSASETPEVTQSSTSSVEISGLDGLDGNIDVPPASDADYAATIVAFAQRVSDHWPHASKVWPGADYTEHVAVVFRLNNEGSVVTAWAVDFQGSHELQPEETKQLIAPPPGGYSPGEFNGRTAVFLSIDDLNRAKDPDGEELYRFASHELVHFYHQPDLDQRGEESDGRSQDYPIDPEPRVMRRMIYHNLLSAYENPDRAQEHLEHAKFWQEKWQQTYPAEYQGVRHSDLVEGHARYVEYLLTFYRPDLSPEQFRQRAIQVLNKDQVFSAADMEGYEINYLAGLLLDSLQPAWKDDALRNQTPFIETLLQPFNAKEQELDSQLDEQVNKDIEEINSGIAESIKPLEAAEKDTSIPYLVIDKSASESSFGAEHFISIDGKEVATTFVASYQTDGGQLVILGAPVYMRGDQITVPLPKDTTDQDGRLDIDSDSVIATNIEVDKTNDPDGRILYLVKVVN
;
A
#
# COMPACT_ATOMS: atom_id res chain seq x y z
N MET A 1 6.63 23.97 -59.69
CA MET A 1 6.73 25.32 -60.29
C MET A 1 5.82 26.24 -59.49
N ALA A 2 6.38 26.93 -58.48
CA ALA A 2 6.66 28.39 -58.48
C ALA A 2 5.35 29.20 -58.40
N THR A 3 5.03 30.06 -57.42
CA THR A 3 5.76 30.82 -56.37
C THR A 3 4.69 31.44 -55.43
N SER A 4 4.77 31.30 -54.10
CA SER A 4 5.25 32.29 -53.09
C SER A 4 4.33 33.47 -52.65
N SER A 5 4.35 33.68 -51.32
CA SER A 5 4.04 34.86 -50.48
C SER A 5 2.58 34.99 -49.97
N SER A 6 2.26 34.74 -48.70
CA SER A 6 2.61 35.41 -47.42
C SER A 6 1.86 36.74 -47.19
N ARG A 7 1.01 36.79 -46.15
CA ARG A 7 1.08 37.77 -45.05
C ARG A 7 0.05 37.48 -43.95
N ARG A 8 0.52 37.68 -42.72
CA ARG A 8 -0.13 37.49 -41.42
C ARG A 8 -0.98 38.71 -40.98
N ARG A 9 -1.76 38.48 -39.91
CA ARG A 9 -2.32 39.42 -38.89
C ARG A 9 -3.58 40.17 -39.35
N LEU A 10 -4.61 40.39 -38.52
CA LEU A 10 -4.58 40.85 -37.13
C LEU A 10 -5.93 40.60 -36.43
N VAL A 11 -5.88 40.17 -35.17
CA VAL A 11 -6.98 40.20 -34.18
C VAL A 11 -7.22 41.65 -33.73
N ARG A 12 -8.48 42.06 -33.60
CA ARG A 12 -8.91 43.23 -32.80
C ARG A 12 -10.25 42.90 -32.12
N PHE A 13 -10.21 42.63 -30.82
CA PHE A 13 -11.33 42.90 -29.93
C PHE A 13 -10.94 44.02 -28.98
N ILE A 14 -11.88 44.93 -28.80
CA ILE A 14 -11.73 46.24 -28.17
C ILE A 14 -11.87 46.11 -26.65
N PHE A 15 -10.99 46.82 -25.96
CA PHE A 15 -10.97 47.15 -24.54
C PHE A 15 -12.16 48.05 -24.12
N LEU A 16 -12.70 47.80 -22.92
CA LEU A 16 -13.19 48.81 -21.97
C LEU A 16 -13.11 48.12 -20.58
N SER A 17 -12.06 48.28 -19.76
CA SER A 17 -11.57 49.43 -18.98
C SER A 17 -12.50 49.90 -17.84
N GLY A 18 -12.02 49.67 -16.61
CA GLY A 18 -12.44 50.27 -15.33
C GLY A 18 -12.04 49.35 -14.17
N VAL A 19 -10.76 49.19 -13.80
CA VAL A 19 -9.92 50.06 -12.94
C VAL A 19 -10.54 50.38 -11.58
N LEU A 20 -10.03 49.73 -10.51
CA LEU A 20 -9.41 50.45 -9.40
C LEU A 20 -8.37 49.57 -8.68
N SER A 21 -7.21 50.18 -8.43
CA SER A 21 -5.97 49.59 -7.92
C SER A 21 -5.82 49.79 -6.42
N ILE A 22 -5.14 48.86 -5.74
CA ILE A 22 -4.22 49.17 -4.63
C ILE A 22 -2.94 48.37 -4.86
N LEU A 23 -1.83 49.10 -4.98
CA LEU A 23 -0.45 48.64 -4.99
C LEU A 23 0.14 48.89 -3.60
N VAL A 24 0.82 47.90 -3.04
CA VAL A 24 2.02 48.13 -2.21
C VAL A 24 3.09 47.19 -2.71
N ALA A 25 4.23 47.78 -3.08
CA ALA A 25 5.43 47.09 -3.52
C ALA A 25 6.38 46.86 -2.34
N GLY A 26 7.10 45.75 -2.38
CA GLY A 26 8.28 45.46 -1.56
C GLY A 26 9.15 44.43 -2.28
N CYS A 27 10.35 44.82 -2.65
CA CYS A 27 11.25 44.16 -3.59
C CYS A 27 12.03 42.96 -3.00
N THR A 28 12.24 41.96 -3.88
CA THR A 28 13.48 41.20 -4.18
C THR A 28 14.29 40.51 -3.07
N SER A 29 14.44 39.19 -3.18
CA SER A 29 15.71 38.53 -3.56
C SER A 29 15.52 37.04 -3.88
N ALA A 30 16.32 36.57 -4.83
CA ALA A 30 16.34 35.24 -5.43
C ALA A 30 16.93 34.15 -4.52
N SER A 31 16.51 32.90 -4.72
CA SER A 31 17.39 31.72 -4.88
C SER A 31 16.54 30.49 -5.16
N GLU A 32 16.97 29.67 -6.10
CA GLU A 32 16.43 28.36 -6.45
C GLU A 32 16.49 27.39 -5.28
N THR A 33 15.46 26.54 -5.15
CA THR A 33 15.56 25.15 -4.68
C THR A 33 14.35 24.41 -5.28
N PRO A 34 14.48 23.19 -5.81
CA PRO A 34 13.32 22.43 -6.28
C PRO A 34 12.45 22.09 -5.08
N GLU A 35 11.14 22.20 -5.25
CA GLU A 35 10.14 21.63 -4.34
C GLU A 35 10.48 20.17 -4.07
N VAL A 36 10.51 19.82 -2.78
CA VAL A 36 10.58 18.45 -2.28
C VAL A 36 9.30 17.75 -2.74
N THR A 37 9.46 16.83 -3.68
CA THR A 37 8.44 15.86 -4.08
C THR A 37 8.06 15.05 -2.85
N GLN A 38 6.82 15.17 -2.37
CA GLN A 38 6.31 14.28 -1.34
C GLN A 38 6.08 12.90 -1.97
N SER A 39 6.83 11.92 -1.47
CA SER A 39 6.68 10.52 -1.83
C SER A 39 5.45 9.95 -1.13
N SER A 40 4.53 9.35 -1.88
CA SER A 40 3.42 8.59 -1.33
C SER A 40 3.98 7.39 -0.58
N THR A 41 3.86 7.36 0.74
CA THR A 41 4.03 6.12 1.49
C THR A 41 2.86 5.20 1.15
N SER A 42 3.04 4.27 0.21
CA SER A 42 2.13 3.13 0.10
C SER A 42 2.18 2.37 1.42
N SER A 43 1.04 1.87 1.87
CA SER A 43 0.92 1.02 3.06
C SER A 43 0.35 -0.32 2.60
N VAL A 44 1.18 -1.23 2.11
CA VAL A 44 0.66 -2.55 1.76
C VAL A 44 0.42 -3.34 3.04
N GLU A 45 -0.85 -3.68 3.28
CA GLU A 45 -1.18 -4.70 4.27
C GLU A 45 -0.58 -6.02 3.78
N ILE A 46 0.36 -6.54 4.55
CA ILE A 46 1.00 -7.83 4.29
C ILE A 46 -0.08 -8.89 4.51
N SER A 47 -0.61 -9.46 3.42
CA SER A 47 -1.42 -10.69 3.51
C SER A 47 -0.58 -11.76 4.22
N GLY A 48 -0.95 -12.11 5.46
CA GLY A 48 -0.14 -12.94 6.36
C GLY A 48 0.06 -12.36 7.77
N LEU A 49 -0.61 -11.25 8.11
CA LEU A 49 -0.67 -10.75 9.50
C LEU A 49 -1.74 -11.40 10.39
N ASP A 50 -2.53 -12.36 9.87
CA ASP A 50 -3.36 -13.24 10.70
C ASP A 50 -2.50 -13.84 11.82
N GLY A 51 -2.76 -13.44 13.07
CA GLY A 51 -2.04 -13.94 14.25
C GLY A 51 -0.89 -13.06 14.76
N LEU A 52 -0.97 -11.74 14.65
CA LEU A 52 -0.16 -10.80 15.46
C LEU A 52 -0.72 -10.64 16.89
N ASP A 53 -1.29 -11.69 17.47
CA ASP A 53 -1.30 -11.85 18.92
C ASP A 53 0.16 -11.94 19.39
N GLY A 54 0.66 -10.82 19.91
CA GLY A 54 2.03 -10.60 20.36
C GLY A 54 2.53 -11.64 21.36
N ASN A 55 2.96 -12.79 20.84
CA ASN A 55 3.82 -13.79 21.47
C ASN A 55 4.10 -14.99 20.54
N ILE A 56 4.38 -14.76 19.24
CA ILE A 56 5.04 -15.82 18.48
C ILE A 56 6.53 -15.80 18.87
N ASP A 57 6.89 -16.68 19.80
CA ASP A 57 8.30 -17.01 20.09
C ASP A 57 8.88 -17.72 18.86
N VAL A 58 9.26 -16.93 17.86
CA VAL A 58 9.98 -17.42 16.68
C VAL A 58 11.44 -17.58 17.10
N PRO A 59 11.98 -18.81 17.14
CA PRO A 59 13.38 -19.00 17.47
C PRO A 59 14.24 -18.29 16.42
N PRO A 60 15.36 -17.65 16.81
CA PRO A 60 16.20 -16.93 15.88
C PRO A 60 16.65 -17.81 14.71
N ALA A 61 16.47 -17.33 13.49
CA ALA A 61 16.86 -18.06 12.30
C ALA A 61 18.38 -18.04 12.11
N SER A 62 18.93 -19.15 11.60
CA SER A 62 20.36 -19.23 11.30
C SER A 62 20.71 -18.45 10.03
N ASP A 63 21.98 -18.07 9.87
CA ASP A 63 22.47 -17.42 8.64
C ASP A 63 22.19 -18.27 7.39
N ALA A 64 22.20 -19.60 7.54
CA ALA A 64 21.89 -20.53 6.45
C ALA A 64 20.42 -20.47 6.04
N ASP A 65 19.51 -20.21 6.98
CA ASP A 65 18.09 -20.09 6.67
C ASP A 65 17.82 -18.81 5.88
N TYR A 66 18.38 -17.67 6.32
CA TYR A 66 18.30 -16.42 5.57
C TYR A 66 18.91 -16.54 4.18
N ALA A 67 20.09 -17.16 4.07
CA ALA A 67 20.71 -17.40 2.77
C ALA A 67 19.81 -18.25 1.86
N ALA A 68 19.11 -19.25 2.39
CA ALA A 68 18.16 -20.05 1.62
C ALA A 68 16.97 -19.21 1.12
N THR A 69 16.37 -18.38 1.98
CA THR A 69 15.30 -17.44 1.60
C THR A 69 15.76 -16.48 0.49
N ILE A 70 16.94 -15.88 0.63
CA ILE A 70 17.50 -14.96 -0.38
C ILE A 70 17.79 -15.67 -1.69
N VAL A 71 18.31 -16.90 -1.66
CA VAL A 71 18.53 -17.69 -2.88
C VAL A 71 17.22 -17.98 -3.60
N ALA A 72 16.16 -18.34 -2.86
CA ALA A 72 14.85 -18.61 -3.44
C ALA A 72 14.18 -17.34 -4.00
N PHE A 73 14.33 -16.20 -3.33
CA PHE A 73 13.94 -14.88 -3.83
C PHE A 73 14.71 -14.51 -5.12
N ALA A 74 16.04 -14.63 -5.10
CA ALA A 74 16.90 -14.32 -6.23
C ALA A 74 16.61 -15.19 -7.46
N GLN A 75 16.27 -16.47 -7.25
CA GLN A 75 15.86 -17.36 -8.32
C GLN A 75 14.58 -16.86 -9.01
N ARG A 76 13.56 -16.44 -8.24
CA ARG A 76 12.32 -15.87 -8.81
C ARG A 76 12.59 -14.56 -9.55
N VAL A 77 13.42 -13.69 -8.99
CA VAL A 77 13.86 -12.45 -9.66
C VAL A 77 14.51 -12.77 -11.02
N SER A 78 15.45 -13.71 -11.05
CA SER A 78 16.13 -14.14 -12.28
C SER A 78 15.17 -14.75 -13.31
N ASP A 79 14.24 -15.58 -12.86
CA ASP A 79 13.30 -16.30 -13.74
C ASP A 79 12.24 -15.37 -14.36
N HIS A 80 11.83 -14.31 -13.66
CA HIS A 80 10.61 -13.59 -13.99
C HIS A 80 10.78 -12.09 -14.30
N TRP A 81 11.68 -11.35 -13.63
CA TRP A 81 11.86 -9.92 -13.91
C TRP A 81 12.23 -9.61 -15.37
N PRO A 82 13.02 -10.45 -16.08
CA PRO A 82 13.25 -10.28 -17.53
C PRO A 82 11.99 -10.35 -18.40
N HIS A 83 10.86 -10.75 -17.84
CA HIS A 83 9.58 -10.89 -18.52
C HIS A 83 8.55 -9.81 -18.17
N ALA A 84 8.89 -8.83 -17.32
CA ALA A 84 7.99 -7.75 -16.92
C ALA A 84 7.34 -7.02 -18.11
N SER A 85 8.11 -6.75 -19.17
CA SER A 85 7.62 -6.09 -20.39
C SER A 85 6.59 -6.90 -21.20
N LYS A 86 6.45 -8.20 -20.89
CA LYS A 86 5.42 -9.07 -21.46
C LYS A 86 4.13 -9.07 -20.63
N VAL A 87 4.26 -8.79 -19.34
CA VAL A 87 3.12 -8.64 -18.42
C VAL A 87 2.50 -7.25 -18.60
N TRP A 88 3.32 -6.20 -18.59
CA TRP A 88 2.85 -4.82 -18.72
C TRP A 88 3.72 -3.99 -19.71
N PRO A 89 3.12 -3.25 -20.66
CA PRO A 89 3.87 -2.38 -21.57
C PRO A 89 4.67 -1.32 -20.80
N GLY A 90 5.97 -1.23 -21.09
CA GLY A 90 6.86 -0.26 -20.45
C GLY A 90 7.51 -0.73 -19.15
N ALA A 91 7.03 -1.83 -18.53
CA ALA A 91 7.68 -2.40 -17.36
C ALA A 91 8.99 -3.10 -17.76
N ASP A 92 10.13 -2.59 -17.29
CA ASP A 92 11.45 -3.21 -17.47
C ASP A 92 12.15 -3.37 -16.13
N TYR A 93 12.03 -4.56 -15.54
CA TYR A 93 12.60 -4.84 -14.23
C TYR A 93 14.08 -5.23 -14.30
N THR A 94 14.65 -5.36 -15.50
CA THR A 94 16.07 -5.72 -15.65
C THR A 94 17.00 -4.56 -15.27
N GLU A 95 16.49 -3.33 -15.26
CA GLU A 95 17.23 -2.13 -14.83
C GLU A 95 17.19 -1.92 -13.31
N HIS A 96 16.32 -2.64 -12.58
CA HIS A 96 16.13 -2.47 -11.14
C HIS A 96 16.96 -3.45 -10.29
N VAL A 97 17.21 -3.10 -9.04
CA VAL A 97 17.86 -3.94 -8.03
C VAL A 97 17.06 -3.96 -6.74
N ALA A 98 16.88 -5.13 -6.14
CA ALA A 98 16.37 -5.24 -4.77
C ALA A 98 17.55 -5.24 -3.79
N VAL A 99 17.50 -4.40 -2.75
CA VAL A 99 18.42 -4.49 -1.61
C VAL A 99 17.64 -4.99 -0.41
N VAL A 100 17.96 -6.20 0.03
CA VAL A 100 17.27 -6.85 1.16
C VAL A 100 18.15 -6.74 2.40
N PHE A 101 17.67 -6.09 3.44
CA PHE A 101 18.32 -5.96 4.74
C PHE A 101 17.80 -7.02 5.69
N ARG A 102 18.69 -7.78 6.32
CA ARG A 102 18.34 -8.56 7.52
C ARG A 102 18.50 -7.69 8.75
N LEU A 103 17.42 -7.54 9.50
CA LEU A 103 17.42 -6.85 10.78
C LEU A 103 17.49 -7.85 11.94
N ASN A 104 18.11 -7.46 13.05
CA ASN A 104 17.94 -8.16 14.33
C ASN A 104 16.68 -7.66 15.06
N ASN A 105 16.41 -8.21 16.24
CA ASN A 105 15.25 -7.83 17.07
C ASN A 105 15.31 -6.37 17.54
N GLU A 106 16.50 -5.78 17.56
CA GLU A 106 16.71 -4.34 17.82
C GLU A 106 16.53 -3.47 16.56
N GLY A 107 16.14 -4.04 15.41
CA GLY A 107 15.95 -3.31 14.15
C GLY A 107 17.25 -2.84 13.48
N SER A 108 18.41 -3.32 13.95
CA SER A 108 19.73 -3.01 13.37
C SER A 108 20.07 -3.98 12.24
N VAL A 109 20.69 -3.45 11.18
CA VAL A 109 21.15 -4.25 10.04
C VAL A 109 22.27 -5.21 10.47
N VAL A 110 22.03 -6.51 10.27
CA VAL A 110 23.00 -7.58 10.50
C VAL A 110 23.80 -7.86 9.23
N THR A 111 23.11 -7.98 8.11
CA THR A 111 23.67 -8.21 6.78
C THR A 111 22.67 -7.72 5.73
N ALA A 112 23.11 -7.55 4.48
CA ALA A 112 22.25 -7.16 3.39
C ALA A 112 22.67 -7.86 2.10
N TRP A 113 21.74 -8.00 1.17
CA TRP A 113 22.00 -8.59 -0.15
C TRP A 113 21.49 -7.67 -1.24
N ALA A 114 22.28 -7.51 -2.31
CA ALA A 114 21.77 -6.98 -3.56
C ALA A 114 21.36 -8.13 -4.47
N VAL A 115 20.15 -8.03 -5.02
CA VAL A 115 19.50 -9.04 -5.84
C VAL A 115 18.98 -8.40 -7.12
N ASP A 116 19.36 -8.95 -8.26
CA ASP A 116 18.81 -8.58 -9.57
C ASP A 116 18.66 -9.82 -10.45
N PHE A 117 18.25 -9.64 -11.70
CA PHE A 117 18.01 -10.75 -12.61
C PHE A 117 19.27 -11.58 -12.93
N GLN A 118 20.47 -11.07 -12.65
CA GLN A 118 21.74 -11.76 -12.87
C GLN A 118 22.15 -12.61 -11.66
N GLY A 119 21.57 -12.35 -10.49
CA GLY A 119 21.74 -13.14 -9.28
C GLY A 119 21.75 -12.29 -8.01
N SER A 120 22.35 -12.84 -6.96
CA SER A 120 22.45 -12.18 -5.66
C SER A 120 23.87 -12.23 -5.11
N HIS A 121 24.24 -11.22 -4.32
CA HIS A 121 25.44 -11.26 -3.48
C HIS A 121 25.22 -10.54 -2.17
N GLU A 122 25.93 -10.97 -1.14
CA GLU A 122 25.96 -10.30 0.15
C GLU A 122 26.81 -9.03 0.07
N LEU A 123 26.26 -7.92 0.58
CA LEU A 123 26.87 -6.61 0.59
C LEU A 123 27.89 -6.49 1.72
N GLN A 124 29.01 -5.85 1.41
CA GLN A 124 30.00 -5.49 2.42
C GLN A 124 29.52 -4.28 3.24
N PRO A 125 29.98 -4.10 4.49
CA PRO A 125 29.58 -2.96 5.33
C PRO A 125 29.80 -1.57 4.70
N GLU A 126 30.81 -1.41 3.83
CA GLU A 126 31.02 -0.14 3.13
C GLU A 126 29.99 0.13 2.03
N GLU A 127 29.35 -0.92 1.48
CA GLU A 127 28.31 -0.80 0.46
C GLU A 127 26.95 -0.42 1.08
N THR A 128 26.72 -0.77 2.35
CA THR A 128 25.49 -0.45 3.08
C THR A 128 25.56 0.84 3.89
N LYS A 129 26.76 1.42 4.06
CA LYS A 129 27.01 2.57 4.94
C LYS A 129 26.17 3.82 4.67
N GLN A 130 25.77 4.03 3.42
CA GLN A 130 24.94 5.17 3.01
C GLN A 130 23.49 4.78 2.74
N LEU A 131 23.15 3.50 2.92
CA LEU A 131 21.80 3.00 2.70
C LEU A 131 21.05 3.05 4.02
N ILE A 132 19.79 3.45 3.95
CA ILE A 132 18.87 3.43 5.08
C ILE A 132 18.00 2.20 4.90
N ALA A 133 18.07 1.28 5.86
CA ALA A 133 17.21 0.11 5.85
C ALA A 133 15.78 0.52 6.26
N PRO A 134 14.75 0.05 5.55
CA PRO A 134 13.37 0.17 6.01
C PRO A 134 13.15 -0.54 7.36
N PRO A 135 12.05 -0.26 8.09
CA PRO A 135 11.71 -0.99 9.31
C PRO A 135 11.45 -2.48 9.03
N PRO A 136 11.39 -3.36 10.06
CA PRO A 136 11.08 -4.77 9.86
C PRO A 136 9.80 -4.99 9.04
N GLY A 137 9.89 -5.81 7.99
CA GLY A 137 8.79 -6.04 7.03
C GLY A 137 8.51 -4.85 6.10
N GLY A 138 9.23 -3.74 6.26
CA GLY A 138 9.06 -2.50 5.52
C GLY A 138 9.86 -2.45 4.22
N TYR A 139 9.66 -1.35 3.52
CA TYR A 139 10.21 -1.10 2.21
C TYR A 139 10.34 0.41 1.91
N SER A 140 11.18 0.74 0.93
CA SER A 140 11.31 2.11 0.41
C SER A 140 11.87 2.09 -1.02
N PRO A 141 11.65 3.15 -1.82
CA PRO A 141 12.43 3.36 -3.02
C PRO A 141 13.87 3.75 -2.65
N GLY A 142 14.78 3.70 -3.62
CA GLY A 142 16.16 4.13 -3.42
C GLY A 142 17.00 4.02 -4.68
N GLU A 143 18.30 4.26 -4.53
CA GLU A 143 19.30 4.00 -5.57
C GLU A 143 20.43 3.15 -5.02
N PHE A 144 20.88 2.17 -5.81
CA PHE A 144 22.05 1.36 -5.50
C PHE A 144 22.92 1.20 -6.74
N ASN A 145 24.19 1.62 -6.65
CA ASN A 145 25.16 1.58 -7.75
C ASN A 145 24.66 2.25 -9.06
N GLY A 146 23.93 3.38 -8.93
CA GLY A 146 23.41 4.15 -10.07
C GLY A 146 22.20 3.52 -10.76
N ARG A 147 21.59 2.49 -10.14
CA ARG A 147 20.32 1.89 -10.56
C ARG A 147 19.25 2.20 -9.53
N THR A 148 18.03 2.45 -9.99
CA THR A 148 16.84 2.50 -9.15
C THR A 148 16.67 1.19 -8.39
N ALA A 149 16.33 1.29 -7.13
CA ALA A 149 16.23 0.16 -6.22
C ALA A 149 14.88 0.11 -5.48
N VAL A 150 14.54 -1.09 -5.05
CA VAL A 150 13.57 -1.32 -3.97
C VAL A 150 14.34 -1.83 -2.76
N PHE A 151 14.27 -1.11 -1.66
CA PHE A 151 14.84 -1.54 -0.38
C PHE A 151 13.78 -2.28 0.40
N LEU A 152 14.15 -3.41 1.00
CA LEU A 152 13.26 -4.33 1.70
C LEU A 152 13.95 -4.75 2.99
N SER A 153 13.19 -4.96 4.06
CA SER A 153 13.72 -5.43 5.33
C SER A 153 13.01 -6.70 5.80
N ILE A 154 13.81 -7.69 6.21
CA ILE A 154 13.33 -8.96 6.77
C ILE A 154 13.92 -9.16 8.16
N ASP A 155 13.12 -9.72 9.05
CA ASP A 155 13.52 -10.19 10.37
C ASP A 155 13.14 -11.67 10.56
N ASP A 156 13.30 -12.19 11.77
CA ASP A 156 13.00 -13.60 12.07
C ASP A 156 11.51 -13.92 11.89
N LEU A 157 10.61 -12.98 12.19
CA LEU A 157 9.17 -13.15 12.06
C LEU A 157 8.74 -13.20 10.60
N ASN A 158 9.13 -12.20 9.80
CA ASN A 158 8.80 -12.14 8.37
C ASN A 158 9.40 -13.34 7.63
N ARG A 159 10.64 -13.74 7.94
CA ARG A 159 11.29 -14.92 7.34
C ARG A 159 10.64 -16.23 7.78
N ALA A 160 10.10 -16.33 8.99
CA ALA A 160 9.38 -17.52 9.42
C ALA A 160 8.04 -17.68 8.68
N LYS A 161 7.37 -16.57 8.34
CA LYS A 161 6.14 -16.55 7.54
C LYS A 161 6.40 -16.79 6.06
N ASP A 162 7.54 -16.33 5.54
CA ASP A 162 7.94 -16.48 4.14
C ASP A 162 9.34 -17.13 4.01
N PRO A 163 9.50 -18.40 4.38
CA PRO A 163 10.80 -19.07 4.36
C PRO A 163 11.36 -19.22 2.93
N ASP A 164 10.49 -19.25 1.93
CA ASP A 164 10.84 -19.46 0.52
C ASP A 164 10.98 -18.14 -0.27
N GLY A 165 10.82 -16.97 0.37
CA GLY A 165 10.98 -15.65 -0.26
C GLY A 165 9.94 -15.35 -1.34
N GLU A 166 8.78 -16.00 -1.30
CA GLU A 166 7.71 -15.83 -2.27
C GLU A 166 6.97 -14.53 -2.10
N GLU A 167 6.56 -14.23 -0.87
CA GLU A 167 5.92 -12.96 -0.54
C GLU A 167 6.92 -11.81 -0.70
N LEU A 168 8.18 -11.98 -0.29
CA LEU A 168 9.23 -11.00 -0.55
C LEU A 168 9.39 -10.70 -2.05
N TYR A 169 9.32 -11.74 -2.91
CA TYR A 169 9.37 -11.59 -4.38
C TYR A 169 8.17 -10.81 -4.92
N ARG A 170 6.97 -11.23 -4.51
CA ARG A 170 5.71 -10.63 -4.92
C ARG A 170 5.70 -9.15 -4.52
N PHE A 171 6.01 -8.89 -3.27
CA PHE A 171 6.05 -7.56 -2.70
C PHE A 171 7.06 -6.64 -3.39
N ALA A 172 8.30 -7.10 -3.60
CA ALA A 172 9.29 -6.34 -4.37
C ALA A 172 8.79 -5.98 -5.77
N SER A 173 8.09 -6.93 -6.42
CA SER A 173 7.56 -6.74 -7.77
C SER A 173 6.36 -5.77 -7.79
N HIS A 174 5.54 -5.77 -6.75
CA HIS A 174 4.42 -4.84 -6.52
C HIS A 174 4.93 -3.42 -6.31
N GLU A 175 5.87 -3.20 -5.38
CA GLU A 175 6.38 -1.86 -5.07
C GLU A 175 7.15 -1.20 -6.22
N LEU A 176 7.85 -1.99 -7.05
CA LEU A 176 8.46 -1.46 -8.27
C LEU A 176 7.43 -0.83 -9.21
N VAL A 177 6.18 -1.32 -9.22
CA VAL A 177 5.10 -0.71 -10.00
C VAL A 177 4.81 0.70 -9.49
N HIS A 178 4.59 0.85 -8.19
CA HIS A 178 4.31 2.14 -7.57
C HIS A 178 5.45 3.13 -7.79
N PHE A 179 6.69 2.71 -7.55
CA PHE A 179 7.84 3.61 -7.59
C PHE A 179 8.21 4.06 -9.01
N TYR A 180 8.12 3.17 -9.99
CA TYR A 180 8.77 3.40 -11.29
C TYR A 180 7.87 3.19 -12.50
N HIS A 181 6.69 2.57 -12.34
CA HIS A 181 5.78 2.26 -13.45
C HIS A 181 4.37 2.84 -13.30
N GLN A 182 4.19 3.77 -12.34
CA GLN A 182 2.99 4.60 -12.16
C GLN A 182 3.24 6.14 -12.04
N PRO A 183 4.33 6.74 -12.54
CA PRO A 183 4.72 8.11 -12.18
C PRO A 183 3.76 9.22 -12.68
N ASP A 184 2.82 8.91 -13.58
CA ASP A 184 1.90 9.88 -14.21
C ASP A 184 0.42 9.73 -13.78
N LEU A 185 0.13 8.88 -12.80
CA LEU A 185 -1.20 8.86 -12.18
C LEU A 185 -1.27 10.08 -11.25
N ASP A 186 -1.92 11.17 -11.72
CA ASP A 186 -2.13 12.41 -10.95
C ASP A 186 -2.42 12.06 -9.47
N GLN A 187 -1.58 12.55 -8.55
CA GLN A 187 -1.77 12.48 -7.09
C GLN A 187 -3.06 13.20 -6.62
N ARG A 188 -3.93 13.66 -7.52
CA ARG A 188 -5.25 14.24 -7.18
C ARG A 188 -6.22 13.23 -6.55
N GLY A 189 -5.80 11.97 -6.39
CA GLY A 189 -6.39 11.02 -5.45
C GLY A 189 -6.14 11.37 -3.98
N GLU A 190 -5.34 12.39 -3.65
CA GLU A 190 -5.15 12.92 -2.29
C GLU A 190 -6.42 13.58 -1.71
N GLU A 191 -7.44 13.83 -2.53
CA GLU A 191 -8.80 14.16 -2.06
C GLU A 191 -9.68 12.91 -1.84
N SER A 192 -9.15 11.69 -2.00
CA SER A 192 -9.82 10.50 -1.48
C SER A 192 -9.69 10.53 0.04
N ASP A 193 -10.83 10.70 0.72
CA ASP A 193 -10.98 10.37 2.14
C ASP A 193 -10.25 9.04 2.37
N GLY A 194 -9.36 8.98 3.37
CA GLY A 194 -8.30 7.99 3.48
C GLY A 194 -8.73 6.52 3.32
N ARG A 195 -7.76 5.60 3.27
CA ARG A 195 -7.98 4.15 3.13
C ARG A 195 -8.82 3.51 4.24
N SER A 196 -9.22 4.30 5.24
CA SER A 196 -9.99 3.89 6.39
C SER A 196 -11.42 3.51 6.03
N GLN A 197 -11.83 2.33 6.47
CA GLN A 197 -13.23 1.89 6.48
C GLN A 197 -13.94 2.40 7.74
N ASP A 198 -15.15 2.95 7.62
CA ASP A 198 -15.94 3.31 8.81
C ASP A 198 -16.14 2.08 9.72
N TYR A 199 -15.91 2.28 11.02
CA TYR A 199 -16.08 1.25 12.05
C TYR A 199 -17.33 1.53 12.92
N PRO A 200 -18.17 0.51 13.22
CA PRO A 200 -18.06 -0.89 12.78
C PRO A 200 -18.28 -1.05 11.27
N ILE A 201 -17.60 -2.04 10.69
CA ILE A 201 -17.68 -2.32 9.26
C ILE A 201 -19.10 -2.78 8.91
N ASP A 202 -19.70 -2.13 7.92
CA ASP A 202 -20.99 -2.53 7.34
C ASP A 202 -20.79 -3.72 6.38
N PRO A 203 -21.44 -4.88 6.63
CA PRO A 203 -21.33 -6.03 5.74
C PRO A 203 -22.02 -5.83 4.39
N GLU A 204 -23.02 -4.96 4.27
CA GLU A 204 -23.82 -4.84 3.04
C GLU A 204 -23.00 -4.45 1.79
N PRO A 205 -22.12 -3.43 1.80
CA PRO A 205 -21.27 -3.14 0.65
C PRO A 205 -20.25 -4.26 0.37
N ARG A 206 -19.74 -4.94 1.40
CA ARG A 206 -18.83 -6.09 1.26
C ARG A 206 -19.50 -7.26 0.56
N VAL A 207 -20.77 -7.53 0.86
CA VAL A 207 -21.57 -8.54 0.14
C VAL A 207 -21.67 -8.20 -1.35
N MET A 208 -21.95 -6.94 -1.70
CA MET A 208 -22.03 -6.52 -3.10
C MET A 208 -20.68 -6.67 -3.83
N ARG A 209 -19.57 -6.27 -3.20
CA ARG A 209 -18.22 -6.44 -3.77
C ARG A 209 -17.81 -7.90 -3.87
N ARG A 210 -18.22 -8.74 -2.92
CA ARG A 210 -18.05 -10.19 -3.00
C ARG A 210 -18.84 -10.81 -4.16
N MET A 211 -20.06 -10.35 -4.42
CA MET A 211 -20.86 -10.78 -5.59
C MET A 211 -20.20 -10.37 -6.92
N ILE A 212 -19.57 -9.18 -6.99
CA ILE A 212 -18.76 -8.78 -8.15
C ILE A 212 -17.61 -9.77 -8.36
N TYR A 213 -16.79 -9.98 -7.32
CA TYR A 213 -15.65 -10.89 -7.37
C TYR A 213 -16.06 -12.32 -7.78
N HIS A 214 -17.10 -12.86 -7.15
CA HIS A 214 -17.62 -14.20 -7.45
C HIS A 214 -18.03 -14.34 -8.93
N ASN A 215 -18.69 -13.34 -9.50
CA ASN A 215 -19.10 -13.37 -10.90
C ASN A 215 -17.90 -13.21 -11.86
N LEU A 216 -16.90 -12.39 -11.53
CA LEU A 216 -15.66 -12.30 -12.33
C LEU A 216 -14.91 -13.63 -12.35
N LEU A 217 -14.76 -14.26 -11.18
CA LEU A 217 -14.12 -15.56 -11.05
C LEU A 217 -14.89 -16.62 -11.87
N SER A 218 -16.22 -16.64 -11.74
CA SER A 218 -17.09 -17.54 -12.52
C SER A 218 -16.96 -17.32 -14.02
N ALA A 219 -16.87 -16.07 -14.48
CA ALA A 219 -16.65 -15.73 -15.89
C ALA A 219 -15.29 -16.24 -16.39
N TYR A 220 -14.26 -16.13 -15.56
CA TYR A 220 -12.90 -16.56 -15.91
C TYR A 220 -12.76 -18.09 -15.94
N GLU A 221 -13.38 -18.79 -14.99
CA GLU A 221 -13.39 -20.27 -14.92
C GLU A 221 -14.29 -20.91 -15.97
N ASN A 222 -15.33 -20.20 -16.44
CA ASN A 222 -16.33 -20.72 -17.38
C ASN A 222 -16.46 -19.80 -18.62
N PRO A 223 -15.48 -19.82 -19.56
CA PRO A 223 -15.46 -18.92 -20.71
C PRO A 223 -16.73 -18.96 -21.58
N ASP A 224 -17.34 -20.14 -21.71
CA ASP A 224 -18.57 -20.33 -22.49
C ASP A 224 -19.80 -19.61 -21.89
N ARG A 225 -19.73 -19.23 -20.61
CA ARG A 225 -20.76 -18.47 -19.88
C ARG A 225 -20.28 -17.11 -19.40
N ALA A 226 -19.09 -16.67 -19.84
CA ALA A 226 -18.48 -15.43 -19.37
C ALA A 226 -19.39 -14.22 -19.54
N GLN A 227 -20.10 -14.11 -20.66
CA GLN A 227 -21.02 -12.99 -20.89
C GLN A 227 -22.10 -12.88 -19.80
N GLU A 228 -22.77 -13.99 -19.45
CA GLU A 228 -23.84 -13.98 -18.45
C GLU A 228 -23.31 -13.54 -17.08
N HIS A 229 -22.15 -14.07 -16.68
CA HIS A 229 -21.52 -13.70 -15.41
C HIS A 229 -21.05 -12.24 -15.40
N LEU A 230 -20.53 -11.71 -16.51
CA LEU A 230 -20.15 -10.30 -16.61
C LEU A 230 -21.36 -9.35 -16.58
N GLU A 231 -22.50 -9.75 -17.14
CA GLU A 231 -23.75 -8.99 -17.01
C GLU A 231 -24.27 -8.96 -15.56
N HIS A 232 -24.08 -10.05 -14.79
CA HIS A 232 -24.37 -10.07 -13.35
C HIS A 232 -23.37 -9.23 -12.54
N ALA A 233 -22.06 -9.31 -12.84
CA ALA A 233 -21.05 -8.46 -12.21
C ALA A 233 -21.36 -6.97 -12.45
N LYS A 234 -21.78 -6.62 -13.67
CA LYS A 234 -22.24 -5.26 -14.02
C LYS A 234 -23.43 -4.81 -13.17
N PHE A 235 -24.41 -5.69 -12.93
CA PHE A 235 -25.54 -5.39 -12.05
C PHE A 235 -25.08 -5.07 -10.61
N TRP A 236 -24.22 -5.90 -10.02
CA TRP A 236 -23.73 -5.66 -8.65
C TRP A 236 -22.85 -4.41 -8.54
N GLN A 237 -22.00 -4.13 -9.54
CA GLN A 237 -21.23 -2.89 -9.64
C GLN A 237 -22.14 -1.66 -9.66
N GLU A 238 -23.18 -1.66 -10.49
CA GLU A 238 -24.13 -0.54 -10.57
C GLU A 238 -24.94 -0.39 -9.28
N LYS A 239 -25.33 -1.51 -8.65
CA LYS A 239 -26.05 -1.48 -7.38
C LYS A 239 -25.19 -0.91 -6.25
N TRP A 240 -23.94 -1.34 -6.15
CA TRP A 240 -22.98 -0.80 -5.18
C TRP A 240 -22.74 0.70 -5.40
N GLN A 241 -22.46 1.10 -6.65
CA GLN A 241 -22.28 2.52 -7.01
C GLN A 241 -23.48 3.40 -6.66
N GLN A 242 -24.70 2.88 -6.84
CA GLN A 242 -25.94 3.63 -6.54
C GLN A 242 -26.24 3.70 -5.03
N THR A 243 -25.92 2.64 -4.29
CA THR A 243 -26.27 2.50 -2.86
C THR A 243 -25.19 3.15 -1.97
N TYR A 244 -23.92 3.02 -2.34
CA TYR A 244 -22.74 3.50 -1.62
C TYR A 244 -21.87 4.42 -2.49
N PRO A 245 -22.40 5.54 -3.01
CA PRO A 245 -21.66 6.39 -3.95
C PRO A 245 -20.42 7.03 -3.33
N ALA A 246 -20.41 7.32 -2.03
CA ALA A 246 -19.25 7.89 -1.35
C ALA A 246 -18.08 6.89 -1.30
N GLU A 247 -18.33 5.68 -0.82
CA GLU A 247 -17.34 4.60 -0.81
C GLU A 247 -16.86 4.27 -2.23
N TYR A 248 -17.78 4.16 -3.20
CA TYR A 248 -17.46 3.95 -4.60
C TYR A 248 -16.48 4.98 -5.16
N GLN A 249 -16.68 6.27 -4.85
CA GLN A 249 -15.76 7.32 -5.28
C GLN A 249 -14.45 7.29 -4.50
N GLY A 250 -14.51 7.07 -3.18
CA GLY A 250 -13.34 7.05 -2.30
C GLY A 250 -12.31 6.00 -2.70
N VAL A 251 -12.75 4.78 -3.05
CA VAL A 251 -11.81 3.69 -3.40
C VAL A 251 -11.41 3.64 -4.86
N ARG A 252 -12.01 4.48 -5.73
CA ARG A 252 -11.80 4.39 -7.18
C ARG A 252 -10.35 4.59 -7.59
N HIS A 253 -9.62 5.47 -6.89
CA HIS A 253 -8.20 5.69 -7.15
C HIS A 253 -7.36 4.47 -6.73
N SER A 254 -7.57 3.97 -5.51
CA SER A 254 -6.91 2.77 -4.99
C SER A 254 -7.20 1.53 -5.86
N ASP A 255 -8.45 1.33 -6.30
CA ASP A 255 -8.86 0.27 -7.22
C ASP A 255 -8.01 0.27 -8.52
N LEU A 256 -7.63 1.45 -9.01
CA LEU A 256 -6.75 1.60 -10.19
C LEU A 256 -5.28 1.36 -9.85
N VAL A 257 -4.78 2.02 -8.81
CA VAL A 257 -3.36 2.03 -8.44
C VAL A 257 -2.92 0.65 -7.94
N GLU A 258 -3.62 0.11 -6.95
CA GLU A 258 -3.35 -1.20 -6.37
C GLU A 258 -3.75 -2.33 -7.31
N GLY A 259 -4.85 -2.18 -8.05
CA GLY A 259 -5.25 -3.14 -9.06
C GLY A 259 -4.23 -3.33 -10.17
N HIS A 260 -3.55 -2.27 -10.60
CA HIS A 260 -2.44 -2.35 -11.55
C HIS A 260 -1.23 -3.07 -10.95
N ALA A 261 -0.81 -2.67 -9.75
CA ALA A 261 0.34 -3.26 -9.08
C ALA A 261 0.13 -4.77 -8.81
N ARG A 262 -1.04 -5.14 -8.27
CA ARG A 262 -1.46 -6.52 -8.05
C ARG A 262 -1.49 -7.34 -9.34
N TYR A 263 -1.97 -6.75 -10.44
CA TYR A 263 -2.01 -7.42 -11.73
C TYR A 263 -0.62 -7.77 -12.25
N VAL A 264 0.33 -6.83 -12.15
CA VAL A 264 1.72 -7.06 -12.55
C VAL A 264 2.38 -8.08 -11.64
N GLU A 265 2.25 -7.91 -10.32
CA GLU A 265 2.75 -8.82 -9.29
C GLU A 265 2.34 -10.27 -9.58
N TYR A 266 1.04 -10.55 -9.65
CA TYR A 266 0.52 -11.92 -9.76
C TYR A 266 0.94 -12.56 -11.07
N LEU A 267 0.84 -11.84 -12.19
CA LEU A 267 1.24 -12.41 -13.47
C LEU A 267 2.74 -12.69 -13.52
N LEU A 268 3.56 -11.83 -12.94
CA LEU A 268 5.01 -12.06 -12.88
C LEU A 268 5.38 -13.31 -12.07
N THR A 269 4.59 -13.75 -11.09
CA THR A 269 4.92 -14.96 -10.30
C THR A 269 4.98 -16.26 -11.10
N PHE A 270 4.29 -16.33 -12.23
CA PHE A 270 4.18 -17.56 -13.02
C PHE A 270 4.39 -17.39 -14.51
N TYR A 271 4.50 -16.14 -15.02
CA TYR A 271 4.62 -15.89 -16.44
C TYR A 271 5.84 -16.61 -17.04
N ARG A 272 5.61 -17.36 -18.11
CA ARG A 272 6.67 -17.90 -18.96
C ARG A 272 6.27 -17.80 -20.44
N PRO A 273 7.21 -17.52 -21.36
CA PRO A 273 6.90 -17.36 -22.78
C PRO A 273 6.30 -18.59 -23.46
N ASP A 274 6.47 -19.78 -22.88
CA ASP A 274 6.04 -21.07 -23.43
C ASP A 274 4.72 -21.59 -22.88
N LEU A 275 4.05 -20.84 -21.98
CA LEU A 275 2.74 -21.22 -21.47
C LEU A 275 1.71 -21.24 -22.59
N SER A 276 0.98 -22.35 -22.70
CA SER A 276 -0.27 -22.38 -23.46
C SER A 276 -1.34 -21.52 -22.77
N PRO A 277 -2.35 -21.03 -23.51
CA PRO A 277 -3.45 -20.24 -22.91
C PRO A 277 -4.16 -20.95 -21.75
N GLU A 278 -4.29 -22.28 -21.81
CA GLU A 278 -4.88 -23.08 -20.74
C GLU A 278 -3.99 -23.14 -19.50
N GLN A 279 -2.68 -23.36 -19.69
CA GLN A 279 -1.74 -23.35 -18.57
C GLN A 279 -1.66 -21.97 -17.91
N PHE A 280 -1.70 -20.89 -18.71
CA PHE A 280 -1.77 -19.53 -18.20
C PHE A 280 -3.01 -19.33 -17.33
N ARG A 281 -4.19 -19.71 -17.83
CA ARG A 281 -5.46 -19.62 -17.08
C ARG A 281 -5.42 -20.39 -15.76
N GLN A 282 -4.92 -21.62 -15.79
CA GLN A 282 -4.81 -22.45 -14.59
C GLN A 282 -3.87 -21.83 -13.55
N ARG A 283 -2.74 -21.27 -13.96
CA ARG A 283 -1.80 -20.60 -13.05
C ARG A 283 -2.37 -19.30 -12.48
N ALA A 284 -3.06 -18.51 -13.30
CA ALA A 284 -3.71 -17.28 -12.88
C ALA A 284 -4.78 -17.50 -11.80
N ILE A 285 -5.49 -18.63 -11.84
CA ILE A 285 -6.47 -18.98 -10.81
C ILE A 285 -5.81 -19.50 -9.51
N GLN A 286 -4.63 -20.11 -9.61
CA GLN A 286 -3.95 -20.71 -8.45
C GLN A 286 -3.41 -19.69 -7.46
N VAL A 287 -3.14 -18.46 -7.90
CA VAL A 287 -2.64 -17.37 -7.06
C VAL A 287 -3.76 -16.58 -6.36
N LEU A 288 -5.02 -16.85 -6.71
CA LEU A 288 -6.17 -16.17 -6.12
C LEU A 288 -6.52 -16.74 -4.74
N ASN A 289 -6.78 -15.85 -3.79
CA ASN A 289 -7.49 -16.25 -2.57
C ASN A 289 -9.00 -16.23 -2.80
N LYS A 290 -9.54 -17.38 -3.23
CA LYS A 290 -10.94 -17.49 -3.64
C LYS A 290 -11.92 -17.27 -2.49
N ASP A 291 -11.57 -17.64 -1.27
CA ASP A 291 -12.52 -17.71 -0.15
C ASP A 291 -12.40 -16.52 0.80
N GLN A 292 -11.39 -15.66 0.64
CA GLN A 292 -11.17 -14.52 1.51
C GLN A 292 -12.28 -13.47 1.41
N VAL A 293 -12.77 -13.05 2.58
CA VAL A 293 -13.54 -11.84 2.79
C VAL A 293 -12.60 -10.78 3.33
N PHE A 294 -12.62 -9.60 2.71
CA PHE A 294 -11.77 -8.49 3.09
C PHE A 294 -12.55 -7.50 3.96
N SER A 295 -11.87 -6.83 4.90
CA SER A 295 -12.50 -5.90 5.84
C SER A 295 -12.78 -4.51 5.25
N ALA A 296 -12.20 -4.18 4.09
CA ALA A 296 -12.26 -2.86 3.48
C ALA A 296 -12.34 -2.94 1.95
N ALA A 297 -12.98 -1.94 1.33
CA ALA A 297 -13.15 -1.90 -0.12
C ALA A 297 -11.84 -1.73 -0.91
N ASP A 298 -10.83 -1.06 -0.33
CA ASP A 298 -9.52 -0.90 -0.97
C ASP A 298 -8.82 -2.25 -1.16
N MET A 299 -8.92 -3.15 -0.17
CA MET A 299 -8.42 -4.52 -0.24
C MET A 299 -9.17 -5.39 -1.26
N GLU A 300 -10.50 -5.33 -1.28
CA GLU A 300 -11.32 -6.04 -2.28
C GLU A 300 -10.92 -5.64 -3.71
N GLY A 301 -10.48 -4.39 -3.87
CA GLY A 301 -9.99 -3.80 -5.10
C GLY A 301 -8.85 -4.56 -5.76
N TYR A 302 -7.91 -5.11 -4.99
CA TYR A 302 -6.76 -5.85 -5.48
C TYR A 302 -7.21 -7.06 -6.33
N GLU A 303 -8.02 -7.93 -5.73
CA GLU A 303 -8.46 -9.18 -6.35
C GLU A 303 -9.49 -8.95 -7.47
N ILE A 304 -10.39 -7.97 -7.29
CA ILE A 304 -11.39 -7.59 -8.30
C ILE A 304 -10.68 -7.06 -9.56
N ASN A 305 -9.73 -6.14 -9.41
CA ASN A 305 -9.05 -5.54 -10.56
C ASN A 305 -8.02 -6.49 -11.19
N TYR A 306 -7.41 -7.39 -10.43
CA TYR A 306 -6.61 -8.48 -11.00
C TYR A 306 -7.44 -9.36 -11.95
N LEU A 307 -8.57 -9.91 -11.47
CA LEU A 307 -9.47 -10.71 -12.32
C LEU A 307 -9.99 -9.91 -13.51
N ALA A 308 -10.31 -8.62 -13.30
CA ALA A 308 -10.75 -7.76 -14.38
C ALA A 308 -9.69 -7.62 -15.48
N GLY A 309 -8.41 -7.43 -15.10
CA GLY A 309 -7.27 -7.40 -16.02
C GLY A 309 -7.11 -8.70 -16.80
N LEU A 310 -7.23 -9.86 -16.15
CA LEU A 310 -7.17 -11.17 -16.82
C LEU A 310 -8.29 -11.35 -17.86
N LEU A 311 -9.51 -10.92 -17.52
CA LEU A 311 -10.65 -10.97 -18.43
C LEU A 311 -10.48 -9.99 -19.59
N LEU A 312 -9.96 -8.79 -19.33
CA LEU A 312 -9.61 -7.80 -20.35
C LEU A 312 -8.57 -8.33 -21.34
N ASP A 313 -7.54 -9.06 -20.90
CA ASP A 313 -6.57 -9.70 -21.80
C ASP A 313 -7.24 -10.62 -22.83
N SER A 314 -8.30 -11.32 -22.41
CA SER A 314 -9.02 -12.28 -23.26
C SER A 314 -10.10 -11.64 -24.14
N LEU A 315 -10.75 -10.58 -23.65
CA LEU A 315 -11.93 -9.98 -24.29
C LEU A 315 -11.62 -8.68 -25.05
N GLN A 316 -10.59 -7.95 -24.62
CA GLN A 316 -10.25 -6.61 -25.09
C GLN A 316 -8.71 -6.43 -25.17
N PRO A 317 -7.97 -7.19 -25.99
CA PRO A 317 -6.51 -7.33 -25.91
C PRO A 317 -5.67 -6.04 -26.11
N ALA A 318 -6.27 -4.92 -26.50
CA ALA A 318 -5.62 -3.61 -26.61
C ALA A 318 -5.83 -2.71 -25.38
N TRP A 319 -6.49 -3.19 -24.33
CA TRP A 319 -6.91 -2.39 -23.17
C TRP A 319 -5.75 -1.69 -22.44
N LYS A 320 -4.57 -2.33 -22.38
CA LYS A 320 -3.38 -1.82 -21.68
C LYS A 320 -2.85 -0.52 -22.26
N ASP A 321 -3.09 -0.26 -23.56
CA ASP A 321 -2.59 0.95 -24.21
C ASP A 321 -3.17 2.22 -23.58
N ASP A 322 -4.41 2.15 -23.07
CA ASP A 322 -5.15 3.29 -22.54
C ASP A 322 -5.48 3.19 -21.05
N ALA A 323 -5.25 2.03 -20.41
CA ALA A 323 -5.72 1.69 -19.07
C ALA A 323 -5.40 2.77 -18.01
N LEU A 324 -4.12 3.15 -17.88
CA LEU A 324 -3.70 4.16 -16.89
C LEU A 324 -4.01 5.60 -17.34
N ARG A 325 -3.96 5.87 -18.65
CA ARG A 325 -4.24 7.21 -19.20
C ARG A 325 -5.69 7.65 -18.95
N ASN A 326 -6.62 6.69 -18.97
CA ASN A 326 -8.03 6.97 -18.77
C ASN A 326 -8.43 7.10 -17.29
N GLN A 327 -7.50 6.86 -16.35
CA GLN A 327 -7.74 6.92 -14.90
C GLN A 327 -9.06 6.21 -14.49
N THR A 328 -9.26 5.02 -15.05
CA THR A 328 -10.48 4.23 -14.89
C THR A 328 -10.09 2.83 -14.42
N PRO A 329 -10.62 2.37 -13.26
CA PRO A 329 -10.36 1.02 -12.77
C PRO A 329 -10.60 -0.06 -13.82
N PHE A 330 -9.88 -1.16 -13.71
CA PHE A 330 -9.94 -2.24 -14.70
C PHE A 330 -11.33 -2.88 -14.73
N ILE A 331 -11.99 -2.99 -13.57
CA ILE A 331 -13.36 -3.47 -13.48
C ILE A 331 -14.36 -2.61 -14.25
N GLU A 332 -14.23 -1.28 -14.20
CA GLU A 332 -15.09 -0.37 -14.95
C GLU A 332 -14.85 -0.51 -16.46
N THR A 333 -13.57 -0.59 -16.87
CA THR A 333 -13.17 -0.78 -18.27
C THR A 333 -13.71 -2.10 -18.83
N LEU A 334 -13.60 -3.19 -18.05
CA LEU A 334 -14.10 -4.51 -18.41
C LEU A 334 -15.61 -4.51 -18.63
N LEU A 335 -16.35 -3.89 -17.71
CA LEU A 335 -17.81 -3.99 -17.66
C LEU A 335 -18.54 -2.95 -18.54
N GLN A 336 -17.83 -1.95 -19.05
CA GLN A 336 -18.36 -0.89 -19.92
C GLN A 336 -19.22 -1.38 -21.12
N PRO A 337 -18.88 -2.47 -21.85
CA PRO A 337 -19.69 -2.93 -22.98
C PRO A 337 -20.88 -3.84 -22.59
N PHE A 338 -21.03 -4.21 -21.31
CA PHE A 338 -22.07 -5.14 -20.85
C PHE A 338 -23.29 -4.38 -20.31
N ASN A 339 -24.48 -5.00 -20.44
CA ASN A 339 -25.68 -4.51 -19.79
C ASN A 339 -25.85 -5.22 -18.45
N ALA A 340 -26.30 -4.49 -17.43
CA ALA A 340 -26.64 -5.10 -16.14
C ALA A 340 -27.78 -6.11 -16.33
N LYS A 341 -27.57 -7.33 -15.82
CA LYS A 341 -28.60 -8.35 -15.69
C LYS A 341 -28.77 -8.66 -14.21
N GLU A 342 -29.98 -8.48 -13.72
CA GLU A 342 -30.32 -8.72 -12.32
C GLU A 342 -29.99 -10.17 -11.91
N GLN A 343 -29.38 -10.30 -10.74
CA GLN A 343 -29.06 -11.56 -10.11
C GLN A 343 -29.61 -11.54 -8.69
N GLU A 344 -30.22 -12.64 -8.26
CA GLU A 344 -30.58 -12.82 -6.86
C GLU A 344 -29.31 -12.92 -6.01
N LEU A 345 -29.40 -12.44 -4.77
CA LEU A 345 -28.32 -12.57 -3.81
C LEU A 345 -28.08 -14.05 -3.50
N ASP A 346 -26.81 -14.48 -3.53
CA ASP A 346 -26.43 -15.80 -3.06
C ASP A 346 -26.44 -15.80 -1.53
N SER A 347 -27.38 -16.54 -0.94
CA SER A 347 -27.55 -16.59 0.51
C SER A 347 -26.35 -17.18 1.24
N GLN A 348 -25.58 -18.09 0.61
CA GLN A 348 -24.40 -18.66 1.25
C GLN A 348 -23.26 -17.65 1.31
N LEU A 349 -23.07 -16.88 0.23
CA LEU A 349 -22.10 -15.78 0.23
C LEU A 349 -22.50 -14.68 1.22
N ASP A 350 -23.79 -14.34 1.29
CA ASP A 350 -24.31 -13.39 2.26
C ASP A 350 -24.05 -13.83 3.70
N GLU A 351 -24.44 -15.07 4.06
CA GLU A 351 -24.18 -15.64 5.39
C GLU A 351 -22.69 -15.65 5.74
N GLN A 352 -21.83 -16.03 4.79
CA GLN A 352 -20.38 -16.08 5.00
C GLN A 352 -19.79 -14.68 5.24
N VAL A 353 -20.13 -13.70 4.39
CA VAL A 353 -19.62 -12.32 4.54
C VAL A 353 -20.09 -11.71 5.87
N ASN A 354 -21.36 -11.86 6.23
CA ASN A 354 -21.87 -11.33 7.50
C ASN A 354 -21.13 -11.94 8.70
N LYS A 355 -20.87 -13.24 8.66
CA LYS A 355 -20.13 -13.94 9.71
C LYS A 355 -18.69 -13.44 9.80
N ASP A 356 -17.98 -13.34 8.68
CA ASP A 356 -16.57 -12.93 8.68
C ASP A 356 -16.43 -11.46 9.11
N ILE A 357 -17.35 -10.58 8.70
CA ILE A 357 -17.37 -9.18 9.16
C ILE A 357 -17.70 -9.07 10.65
N GLU A 358 -18.54 -9.94 11.21
CA GLU A 358 -18.77 -9.99 12.66
C GLU A 358 -17.50 -10.41 13.43
N GLU A 359 -16.77 -11.41 12.91
CA GLU A 359 -15.49 -11.86 13.47
C GLU A 359 -14.43 -10.75 13.40
N ILE A 360 -14.29 -10.09 12.24
CA ILE A 360 -13.37 -8.95 12.03
C ILE A 360 -13.72 -7.79 12.97
N ASN A 361 -14.99 -7.37 13.03
CA ASN A 361 -15.42 -6.28 13.91
C ASN A 361 -15.13 -6.58 15.39
N SER A 362 -15.24 -7.86 15.79
CA SER A 362 -14.89 -8.32 17.14
C SER A 362 -13.38 -8.27 17.39
N GLY A 363 -12.56 -8.66 16.41
CA GLY A 363 -11.10 -8.53 16.46
C GLY A 363 -10.66 -7.07 16.58
N ILE A 364 -11.23 -6.19 15.75
CA ILE A 364 -11.00 -4.74 15.83
C ILE A 364 -11.41 -4.19 17.19
N ALA A 365 -12.58 -4.59 17.72
CA ALA A 365 -13.05 -4.14 19.04
C ALA A 365 -12.05 -4.46 20.15
N GLU A 366 -11.37 -5.61 20.08
CA GLU A 366 -10.31 -5.97 21.01
C GLU A 366 -9.06 -5.13 20.80
N SER A 367 -8.61 -4.97 19.55
CA SER A 367 -7.36 -4.29 19.21
C SER A 367 -7.38 -2.80 19.56
N ILE A 368 -8.55 -2.13 19.50
CA ILE A 368 -8.68 -0.68 19.79
C ILE A 368 -8.88 -0.35 21.27
N LYS A 369 -9.02 -1.34 22.17
CA LYS A 369 -9.24 -1.08 23.61
C LYS A 369 -8.21 -0.13 24.24
N PRO A 370 -6.90 -0.20 23.92
CA PRO A 370 -5.93 0.78 24.42
C PRO A 370 -6.27 2.23 24.04
N LEU A 371 -6.73 2.48 22.81
CA LEU A 371 -7.16 3.81 22.36
C LEU A 371 -8.41 4.26 23.14
N GLU A 372 -9.42 3.40 23.24
CA GLU A 372 -10.64 3.73 23.99
C GLU A 372 -10.36 4.03 25.47
N ALA A 373 -9.46 3.27 26.09
CA ALA A 373 -9.06 3.47 27.47
C ALA A 373 -8.35 4.82 27.63
N ALA A 374 -7.43 5.13 26.70
CA ALA A 374 -6.74 6.42 26.68
C ALA A 374 -7.71 7.58 26.49
N GLU A 375 -8.70 7.49 25.59
CA GLU A 375 -9.70 8.53 25.41
C GLU A 375 -10.52 8.80 26.68
N LYS A 376 -10.86 7.75 27.43
CA LYS A 376 -11.66 7.84 28.67
C LYS A 376 -10.84 8.29 29.90
N ASP A 377 -9.52 8.11 29.90
CA ASP A 377 -8.62 8.45 31.02
C ASP A 377 -7.49 9.39 30.55
N THR A 378 -7.63 10.69 30.80
CA THR A 378 -6.62 11.72 30.43
C THR A 378 -5.30 11.60 31.20
N SER A 379 -5.20 10.71 32.19
CA SER A 379 -3.93 10.40 32.84
C SER A 379 -3.06 9.42 32.05
N ILE A 380 -3.58 8.81 30.98
CA ILE A 380 -2.80 7.99 30.04
C ILE A 380 -2.13 8.93 29.03
N PRO A 381 -0.79 9.03 28.99
CA PRO A 381 -0.10 9.91 28.06
C PRO A 381 -0.16 9.39 26.62
N TYR A 382 0.02 10.30 25.67
CA TYR A 382 0.25 9.95 24.26
C TYR A 382 1.68 10.24 23.84
N LEU A 383 2.22 9.39 22.95
CA LEU A 383 3.35 9.72 22.09
C LEU A 383 2.80 10.17 20.73
N VAL A 384 3.16 11.37 20.30
CA VAL A 384 2.85 11.95 19.00
C VAL A 384 4.12 11.95 18.17
N ILE A 385 4.12 11.20 17.08
CA ILE A 385 5.26 10.96 16.21
C ILE A 385 5.06 11.78 14.95
N ASP A 386 5.95 12.73 14.71
CA ASP A 386 6.05 13.45 13.44
C ASP A 386 6.92 12.66 12.46
N LYS A 387 6.28 11.98 11.51
CA LYS A 387 6.94 11.17 10.50
C LYS A 387 7.27 11.94 9.22
N SER A 388 7.11 13.27 9.17
CA SER A 388 7.23 14.03 7.92
C SER A 388 8.60 13.92 7.23
N ALA A 389 9.64 13.52 7.96
CA ALA A 389 10.95 13.27 7.41
C ALA A 389 11.08 11.86 6.82
N SER A 390 10.29 10.89 7.26
CA SER A 390 10.44 9.48 6.90
C SER A 390 9.79 9.14 5.57
N GLU A 391 10.54 8.43 4.73
CA GLU A 391 10.01 7.77 3.51
C GLU A 391 9.73 6.27 3.73
N SER A 392 9.91 5.79 4.96
CA SER A 392 9.73 4.38 5.31
C SER A 392 8.26 4.01 5.39
N SER A 393 7.94 2.80 4.94
CA SER A 393 6.61 2.22 5.14
C SER A 393 6.37 1.75 6.57
N PHE A 394 5.13 1.36 6.86
CA PHE A 394 4.70 0.78 8.12
C PHE A 394 3.72 -0.36 7.84
N GLY A 395 3.60 -1.28 8.79
CA GLY A 395 2.60 -2.35 8.76
C GLY A 395 1.37 -1.97 9.59
N ALA A 396 0.19 -2.36 9.13
CA ALA A 396 -1.05 -2.35 9.89
C ALA A 396 -1.93 -3.51 9.41
N GLU A 397 -2.88 -3.93 10.23
CA GLU A 397 -3.82 -5.01 9.89
C GLU A 397 -5.15 -4.47 9.37
N HIS A 398 -5.60 -3.33 9.91
CA HIS A 398 -6.79 -2.64 9.44
C HIS A 398 -6.60 -1.12 9.51
N PHE A 399 -7.13 -0.44 8.50
CA PHE A 399 -7.37 1.00 8.52
C PHE A 399 -8.86 1.26 8.70
N ILE A 400 -9.22 1.92 9.80
CA ILE A 400 -10.61 2.22 10.13
C ILE A 400 -10.81 3.69 10.49
N SER A 401 -12.06 4.14 10.43
CA SER A 401 -12.50 5.46 10.86
C SER A 401 -13.43 5.29 12.07
N ILE A 402 -13.06 5.89 13.21
CA ILE A 402 -13.88 5.92 14.43
C ILE A 402 -14.18 7.38 14.74
N ASP A 403 -15.46 7.77 14.66
CA ASP A 403 -15.92 9.15 14.88
C ASP A 403 -15.14 10.20 14.04
N GLY A 404 -14.75 9.83 12.82
CA GLY A 404 -13.97 10.68 11.90
C GLY A 404 -12.48 10.77 12.22
N LYS A 405 -11.96 9.90 13.09
CA LYS A 405 -10.52 9.72 13.33
C LYS A 405 -10.05 8.46 12.62
N GLU A 406 -9.00 8.61 11.82
CA GLU A 406 -8.33 7.46 11.23
C GLU A 406 -7.56 6.69 12.30
N VAL A 407 -7.74 5.38 12.32
CA VAL A 407 -7.09 4.45 13.23
C VAL A 407 -6.48 3.34 12.41
N ALA A 408 -5.21 3.04 12.68
CA ALA A 408 -4.59 1.81 12.22
C ALA A 408 -4.48 0.84 13.40
N THR A 409 -4.95 -0.39 13.20
CA THR A 409 -4.84 -1.46 14.22
C THR A 409 -3.59 -2.29 13.97
N THR A 410 -3.06 -2.86 15.05
CA THR A 410 -1.90 -3.76 14.96
C THR A 410 -0.71 -3.08 14.26
N PHE A 411 -0.52 -1.78 14.49
CA PHE A 411 0.45 -0.96 13.80
C PHE A 411 1.87 -1.36 14.17
N VAL A 412 2.72 -1.53 13.15
CA VAL A 412 4.13 -1.86 13.30
C VAL A 412 4.98 -0.88 12.51
N ALA A 413 5.91 -0.22 13.19
CA ALA A 413 6.90 0.65 12.54
C ALA A 413 8.16 0.78 13.39
N SER A 414 9.26 1.13 12.75
CA SER A 414 10.50 1.52 13.43
C SER A 414 10.99 2.85 12.86
N TYR A 415 11.33 3.77 13.75
CA TYR A 415 11.79 5.12 13.42
C TYR A 415 13.13 5.41 14.09
N GLN A 416 14.02 6.05 13.34
CA GLN A 416 15.15 6.76 13.92
C GLN A 416 14.68 8.15 14.36
N THR A 417 15.11 8.59 15.53
CA THR A 417 14.73 9.86 16.13
C THR A 417 15.96 10.60 16.63
N ASP A 418 15.80 11.87 16.99
CA ASP A 418 16.88 12.58 17.67
C ASP A 418 17.25 11.88 18.99
N GLY A 419 18.46 11.33 19.04
CA GLY A 419 19.01 10.68 20.23
C GLY A 419 18.79 9.17 20.37
N GLY A 420 17.93 8.55 19.55
CA GLY A 420 17.61 7.13 19.71
C GLY A 420 16.62 6.54 18.72
N GLN A 421 16.15 5.34 19.04
CA GLN A 421 15.25 4.54 18.19
C GLN A 421 13.88 4.35 18.87
N LEU A 422 12.83 4.39 18.06
CA LEU A 422 11.46 4.11 18.44
C LEU A 422 10.92 2.94 17.61
N VAL A 423 10.34 1.94 18.27
CA VAL A 423 9.66 0.80 17.64
C VAL A 423 8.26 0.69 18.19
N ILE A 424 7.27 0.55 17.31
CA ILE A 424 5.88 0.25 17.64
C ILE A 424 5.60 -1.18 17.17
N LEU A 425 5.01 -2.00 18.04
CA LEU A 425 4.77 -3.43 17.82
C LEU A 425 3.30 -3.76 18.07
N GLY A 426 2.50 -3.77 17.01
CA GLY A 426 1.10 -4.21 17.10
C GLY A 426 0.19 -3.26 17.90
N ALA A 427 0.58 -1.99 18.09
CA ALA A 427 -0.24 -1.04 18.84
C ALA A 427 -1.37 -0.47 17.96
N PRO A 428 -2.57 -0.19 18.49
CA PRO A 428 -3.51 0.66 17.79
C PRO A 428 -3.04 2.12 17.85
N VAL A 429 -3.12 2.85 16.73
CA VAL A 429 -2.68 4.25 16.64
C VAL A 429 -3.71 5.12 15.94
N TYR A 430 -3.80 6.40 16.33
CA TYR A 430 -4.47 7.40 15.49
C TYR A 430 -3.52 7.89 14.41
N MET A 431 -4.05 8.08 13.20
CA MET A 431 -3.34 8.64 12.06
C MET A 431 -3.94 9.99 11.67
N ARG A 432 -3.07 10.96 11.36
CA ARG A 432 -3.48 12.27 10.84
C ARG A 432 -2.37 12.88 10.01
N GLY A 433 -2.43 12.70 8.69
CA GLY A 433 -1.35 13.13 7.79
C GLY A 433 -0.01 12.51 8.20
N ASP A 434 0.99 13.34 8.46
CA ASP A 434 2.31 12.89 8.93
C ASP A 434 2.41 12.69 10.45
N GLN A 435 1.29 12.61 11.16
CA GLN A 435 1.27 12.35 12.59
C GLN A 435 0.68 10.99 12.93
N ILE A 436 1.41 10.25 13.76
CA ILE A 436 0.95 9.01 14.40
C ILE A 436 0.86 9.26 15.89
N THR A 437 -0.27 8.90 16.51
CA THR A 437 -0.46 9.04 17.96
C THR A 437 -0.73 7.68 18.58
N VAL A 438 0.10 7.29 19.55
CA VAL A 438 0.01 5.99 20.24
C VAL A 438 -0.17 6.20 21.76
N PRO A 439 -1.12 5.50 22.42
CA PRO A 439 -1.20 5.43 23.88
C PRO A 439 0.07 4.87 24.49
N LEU A 440 0.53 5.49 25.58
CA LEU A 440 1.65 4.99 26.36
C LEU A 440 1.20 4.36 27.69
N PRO A 441 2.05 3.57 28.35
CA PRO A 441 1.83 3.18 29.74
C PRO A 441 1.53 4.40 30.63
N LYS A 442 0.57 4.24 31.55
CA LYS A 442 0.08 5.34 32.41
C LYS A 442 1.18 5.96 33.28
N ASP A 443 2.20 5.20 33.61
CA ASP A 443 3.33 5.59 34.45
C ASP A 443 4.54 6.09 33.64
N THR A 444 4.41 6.27 32.32
CA THR A 444 5.47 6.86 31.50
C THR A 444 5.83 8.26 32.00
N THR A 445 7.13 8.45 32.24
CA THR A 445 7.71 9.73 32.62
C THR A 445 9.00 9.95 31.85
N ASP A 446 9.27 11.20 31.49
CA ASP A 446 10.52 11.61 30.85
C ASP A 446 11.60 11.92 31.88
N GLN A 447 12.84 11.66 31.51
CA GLN A 447 14.04 12.05 32.26
C GLN A 447 14.78 13.11 31.45
N ASP A 448 14.67 14.37 31.89
CA ASP A 448 15.32 15.52 31.24
C ASP A 448 15.03 15.61 29.72
N GLY A 449 13.75 15.43 29.33
CA GLY A 449 13.32 15.49 27.93
C GLY A 449 13.63 14.24 27.12
N ARG A 450 13.96 13.11 27.77
CA ARG A 450 14.22 11.83 27.13
C ARG A 450 13.28 10.75 27.62
N LEU A 451 12.84 9.87 26.71
CA LEU A 451 12.03 8.70 27.02
C LEU A 451 12.80 7.41 26.78
N ASP A 452 12.70 6.52 27.77
CA ASP A 452 12.98 5.10 27.65
C ASP A 452 11.69 4.35 27.98
N ILE A 453 11.19 3.55 27.04
CA ILE A 453 9.96 2.79 27.16
C ILE A 453 10.28 1.35 26.78
N ASP A 454 9.92 0.42 27.64
CA ASP A 454 10.02 -1.02 27.40
C ASP A 454 8.64 -1.62 27.73
N SER A 455 7.79 -1.71 26.71
CA SER A 455 6.43 -2.24 26.81
C SER A 455 6.14 -3.15 25.63
N ASP A 456 5.12 -4.00 25.77
CA ASP A 456 4.76 -4.98 24.73
C ASP A 456 4.43 -4.34 23.37
N SER A 457 4.02 -3.06 23.34
CA SER A 457 3.53 -2.39 22.13
C SER A 457 4.36 -1.18 21.67
N VAL A 458 5.20 -0.63 22.55
CA VAL A 458 6.07 0.51 22.25
C VAL A 458 7.41 0.29 22.95
N ILE A 459 8.49 0.31 22.18
CA ILE A 459 9.87 0.26 22.66
C ILE A 459 10.55 1.56 22.22
N ALA A 460 11.04 2.34 23.16
CA ALA A 460 11.79 3.57 22.90
C ALA A 460 13.09 3.52 23.69
N THR A 461 14.22 3.78 23.03
CA THR A 461 15.53 3.85 23.70
C THR A 461 16.12 5.23 23.49
N ASN A 462 16.22 6.02 24.57
CA ASN A 462 16.88 7.31 24.62
C ASN A 462 16.37 8.34 23.59
N ILE A 463 15.08 8.31 23.26
CA ILE A 463 14.47 9.24 22.29
C ILE A 463 14.28 10.62 22.93
N GLU A 464 14.63 11.68 22.20
CA GLU A 464 14.39 13.06 22.63
C GLU A 464 12.93 13.47 22.36
N VAL A 465 12.28 14.06 23.35
CA VAL A 465 10.87 14.46 23.25
C VAL A 465 10.61 15.85 23.80
N ASP A 466 9.68 16.55 23.15
CA ASP A 466 9.04 17.73 23.72
C ASP A 466 7.80 17.30 24.52
N LYS A 467 7.68 17.83 25.74
CA LYS A 467 6.51 17.57 26.59
C LYS A 467 5.54 18.73 26.57
N THR A 468 4.29 18.45 26.23
CA THR A 468 3.18 19.42 26.32
C THR A 468 1.94 18.77 26.93
N ASN A 469 0.83 19.52 26.99
CA ASN A 469 -0.47 18.96 27.33
C ASN A 469 -1.50 19.29 26.24
N ASP A 470 -2.45 18.37 26.02
CA ASP A 470 -3.64 18.65 25.22
C ASP A 470 -4.62 19.57 25.98
N PRO A 471 -5.70 20.06 25.34
CA PRO A 471 -6.68 20.93 25.98
C PRO A 471 -7.37 20.33 27.22
N ASP A 472 -7.43 19.00 27.32
CA ASP A 472 -8.03 18.26 28.43
C ASP A 472 -7.01 17.94 29.55
N GLY A 473 -5.77 18.40 29.40
CA GLY A 473 -4.70 18.24 30.37
C GLY A 473 -3.96 16.90 30.28
N ARG A 474 -4.17 16.11 29.22
CA ARG A 474 -3.38 14.90 28.96
C ARG A 474 -1.97 15.28 28.56
N ILE A 475 -0.98 14.57 29.10
CA ILE A 475 0.42 14.73 28.69
C ILE A 475 0.59 14.20 27.26
N LEU A 476 1.20 15.03 26.41
CA LEU A 476 1.65 14.63 25.07
C LEU A 476 3.18 14.70 25.04
N TYR A 477 3.80 13.62 24.60
CA TYR A 477 5.20 13.55 24.25
C TYR A 477 5.30 13.66 22.73
N LEU A 478 5.97 14.69 22.22
CA LEU A 478 6.20 14.86 20.78
C LEU A 478 7.59 14.39 20.43
N VAL A 479 7.70 13.53 19.44
CA VAL A 479 8.97 13.05 18.89
C VAL A 479 9.02 13.31 17.39
N LYS A 480 10.19 13.68 16.89
CA LYS A 480 10.43 13.88 15.47
C LYS A 480 11.28 12.75 14.90
N VAL A 481 10.84 12.18 13.80
CA VAL A 481 11.60 11.18 13.05
C VAL A 481 12.70 11.89 12.24
N VAL A 482 13.85 11.25 12.12
CA VAL A 482 14.99 11.70 11.31
C VAL A 482 15.36 10.62 10.28
N ASN A 483 15.86 11.05 9.12
CA ASN A 483 16.39 10.16 8.08
C ASN A 483 17.87 9.85 8.31
#